data_AF-A0A7R9TE67-F1
#
_entry.id   AF-A0A7R9TE67-F1
#
_cell.length_a   1.000
_cell.length_b   1.000
_cell.length_c   1.000
_cell.angle_alpha   90.00
_cell.angle_beta   90.00
_cell.angle_gamma   90.00
#
_symmetry.space_group_name_H-M   'P 1'
#
loop_
_entity.id
_entity.type
_entity.pdbx_description
1 polymer ?
#
loop_
_entity_poly.entity_id
_entity_poly.type
_entity_poly.pdbx_seq_one_letter_code
_entity_poly.pdbx_strand_id
1 'polypeptide(L)'
;GAGAGAGASSAPTRMGRALCDRIGVPAANVSRVQVEVVVVDDGAGLRVTSLGTNPTPFFRASDARRSQRRFLLRKGEAATLGHGDSFGLFTMEKPPGSMRWTATTTTASLGR
;
A
#
# COMPACT_ATOMS: atom_id res chain seq x y z
N GLY A 1 -36.70 -7.32 -5.73
CA GLY A 1 -35.30 -7.74 -5.56
C GLY A 1 -34.42 -6.53 -5.75
N ALA A 2 -33.64 -6.17 -4.74
CA ALA A 2 -32.71 -5.04 -4.82
C ALA A 2 -31.31 -5.60 -5.03
N GLY A 3 -30.73 -5.32 -6.20
CA GLY A 3 -29.35 -5.67 -6.50
C GLY A 3 -28.41 -4.84 -5.64
N ALA A 4 -27.61 -5.50 -4.82
CA ALA A 4 -26.48 -4.87 -4.13
C ALA A 4 -25.48 -4.42 -5.20
N GLY A 5 -25.26 -3.11 -5.28
CA GLY A 5 -24.22 -2.53 -6.13
C GLY A 5 -22.88 -3.10 -5.71
N ALA A 6 -22.30 -3.94 -6.56
CA ALA A 6 -20.91 -4.34 -6.43
C ALA A 6 -20.06 -3.08 -6.57
N GLY A 7 -19.50 -2.60 -5.46
CA GLY A 7 -18.58 -1.48 -5.43
C GLY A 7 -17.51 -1.69 -6.50
N ALA A 8 -17.35 -0.71 -7.38
CA ALA A 8 -16.40 -0.78 -8.48
C ALA A 8 -15.00 -0.92 -7.89
N SER A 9 -14.46 -2.15 -7.89
CA SER A 9 -13.07 -2.39 -7.50
C SER A 9 -12.17 -1.57 -8.41
N SER A 10 -11.41 -0.65 -7.83
CA SER A 10 -10.44 0.14 -8.58
C SER A 10 -9.48 -0.79 -9.33
N ALA A 11 -9.17 -0.46 -10.59
CA ALA A 11 -8.21 -1.24 -11.36
C ALA A 11 -6.84 -1.24 -10.63
N PRO A 12 -6.14 -2.38 -10.56
CA PRO A 12 -4.87 -2.47 -9.86
C PRO A 12 -3.82 -1.53 -10.47
N THR A 13 -3.08 -0.83 -9.62
CA THR A 13 -1.96 0.02 -10.01
C THR A 13 -0.65 -0.69 -9.73
N ARG A 14 0.20 -0.80 -10.73
CA ARG A 14 1.53 -1.42 -10.61
C ARG A 14 2.61 -0.36 -10.38
N MET A 15 3.46 -0.61 -9.39
CA MET A 15 4.54 0.29 -9.01
C MET A 15 5.86 -0.47 -8.92
N GLY A 16 6.97 0.22 -9.15
CA GLY A 16 8.29 -0.38 -9.14
C GLY A 16 9.33 0.66 -9.56
N ARG A 17 10.32 0.22 -10.35
CA ARG A 17 11.49 1.04 -10.70
C ARG A 17 11.16 2.43 -11.25
N ALA A 18 10.17 2.56 -12.12
CA ALA A 18 9.79 3.86 -12.71
C ALA A 18 9.25 4.87 -11.69
N LEU A 19 8.72 4.40 -10.55
CA LEU A 19 8.29 5.28 -9.46
C LEU A 19 9.49 5.80 -8.67
N CYS A 20 10.59 5.05 -8.62
CA CYS A 20 11.77 5.38 -7.82
C CYS A 20 12.38 6.71 -8.24
N ASP A 21 12.48 6.94 -9.56
CA ASP A 21 13.01 8.19 -10.12
C ASP A 21 12.13 9.39 -9.77
N ARG A 22 10.81 9.19 -9.66
CA ARG A 22 9.85 10.26 -9.32
C ARG A 22 9.90 10.66 -7.84
N ILE A 23 10.21 9.71 -6.96
CA ILE A 23 10.21 9.93 -5.50
C ILE A 23 11.63 10.02 -4.93
N GLY A 24 12.67 10.02 -5.77
CA GLY A 24 14.06 10.20 -5.38
C GLY A 24 14.67 9.03 -4.59
N VAL A 25 14.24 7.79 -4.83
CA VAL A 25 14.81 6.60 -4.17
C VAL A 25 15.67 5.75 -5.12
N PRO A 26 16.69 5.01 -4.62
CA PRO A 26 17.57 4.22 -5.48
C PRO A 26 16.85 3.08 -6.22
N ALA A 27 16.84 3.16 -7.55
CA ALA A 27 16.16 2.22 -8.44
C ALA A 27 16.85 0.85 -8.58
N ALA A 28 18.16 0.74 -8.26
CA ALA A 28 18.98 -0.43 -8.57
C ALA A 28 18.43 -1.74 -7.97
N ASN A 29 17.85 -1.67 -6.77
CA ASN A 29 17.36 -2.82 -6.02
C ASN A 29 15.84 -3.05 -6.15
N VAL A 30 15.17 -2.30 -7.02
CA VAL A 30 13.71 -2.34 -7.21
C VAL A 30 13.37 -3.02 -8.53
N SER A 31 12.42 -3.97 -8.48
CA SER A 31 11.94 -4.67 -9.68
C SER A 31 11.22 -3.69 -10.62
N ARG A 32 11.16 -3.97 -11.94
CA ARG A 32 10.38 -3.15 -12.89
C ARG A 32 8.94 -2.95 -12.39
N VAL A 33 8.35 -4.04 -11.91
CA VAL A 33 7.12 -4.05 -11.10
C VAL A 33 7.48 -4.73 -9.78
N GLN A 34 7.44 -3.98 -8.69
CA GLN A 34 7.75 -4.44 -7.34
C GLN A 34 6.47 -4.78 -6.58
N VAL A 35 5.44 -3.95 -6.72
CA VAL A 35 4.14 -4.14 -6.07
C VAL A 35 3.01 -3.90 -7.05
N GLU A 36 1.87 -4.47 -6.72
CA GLU A 36 0.57 -4.09 -7.24
C GLU A 36 -0.30 -3.63 -6.07
N VAL A 37 -1.00 -2.52 -6.23
CA VAL A 37 -1.86 -1.96 -5.20
C VAL A 37 -3.28 -1.77 -5.69
N VAL A 38 -4.25 -2.01 -4.82
CA VAL A 38 -5.68 -1.86 -5.08
C VAL A 38 -6.30 -1.16 -3.89
N VAL A 39 -7.09 -0.11 -4.14
CA VAL A 39 -7.91 0.51 -3.08
C VAL A 39 -9.09 -0.41 -2.82
N VAL A 40 -9.28 -0.77 -1.55
CA VAL A 40 -10.31 -1.70 -1.06
C VAL A 40 -11.15 -1.03 0.04
N ASP A 41 -12.22 -1.70 0.46
CA ASP A 41 -13.07 -1.28 1.57
C ASP A 41 -13.57 0.17 1.42
N ASP A 42 -14.08 0.51 0.24
CA ASP A 42 -14.62 1.84 -0.10
C ASP A 42 -13.67 3.02 0.18
N GLY A 43 -12.35 2.78 0.04
CA GLY A 43 -11.33 3.80 0.28
C GLY A 43 -10.71 3.77 1.68
N ALA A 44 -11.17 2.86 2.55
CA ALA A 44 -10.60 2.68 3.88
C ALA A 44 -9.26 1.92 3.84
N GLY A 45 -9.09 0.99 2.90
CA GLY A 45 -7.93 0.11 2.83
C GLY A 45 -7.14 0.23 1.52
N LEU A 46 -5.84 -0.07 1.61
CA LEU A 46 -5.00 -0.32 0.45
C LEU A 46 -4.46 -1.74 0.51
N ARG A 47 -4.88 -2.60 -0.40
CA ARG A 47 -4.28 -3.93 -0.56
C ARG A 47 -2.98 -3.79 -1.35
N VAL A 48 -1.87 -4.22 -0.77
CA VAL A 48 -0.55 -4.26 -1.41
C VAL A 48 -0.15 -5.71 -1.63
N THR A 49 0.12 -6.08 -2.87
CA THR A 49 0.61 -7.39 -3.29
C THR A 49 2.06 -7.27 -3.75
N SER A 50 2.94 -8.10 -3.22
CA SER A 50 4.36 -8.11 -3.59
C SER A 50 4.56 -8.93 -4.86
N LEU A 51 5.10 -8.33 -5.93
CA LEU A 51 5.32 -8.97 -7.23
C LEU A 51 6.80 -9.12 -7.58
N GLY A 52 7.66 -8.27 -7.00
CA GLY A 52 9.09 -8.27 -7.23
C GLY A 52 9.82 -9.47 -6.63
N THR A 53 11.08 -9.64 -7.03
CA THR A 53 11.95 -10.70 -6.49
C THR A 53 12.28 -10.47 -5.02
N ASN A 54 12.54 -9.22 -4.66
CA ASN A 54 12.88 -8.82 -3.29
C ASN A 54 11.61 -8.64 -2.45
N PRO A 55 11.57 -9.07 -1.17
CA PRO A 55 10.41 -8.86 -0.31
C PRO A 55 10.06 -7.38 -0.15
N THR A 56 8.77 -7.08 -0.12
CA THR A 56 8.22 -5.73 0.07
C THR A 56 8.01 -5.49 1.56
N PRO A 57 8.70 -4.53 2.20
CA PRO A 57 8.46 -4.23 3.60
C PRO A 57 7.19 -3.39 3.76
N PHE A 58 6.44 -3.66 4.82
CA PHE A 58 5.39 -2.76 5.28
C PHE A 58 5.50 -2.52 6.78
N PHE A 59 4.98 -1.38 7.20
CA PHE A 59 5.09 -0.87 8.55
C PHE A 59 3.69 -0.53 9.03
N ARG A 60 3.28 -1.14 10.14
CA ARG A 60 2.02 -0.79 10.77
C ARG A 60 2.20 0.51 11.53
N ALA A 61 1.25 1.44 11.38
CA ALA A 61 1.14 2.59 12.25
C ALA A 61 1.02 2.09 13.69
N SER A 62 2.02 2.40 14.51
CA SER A 62 1.91 2.28 15.97
C SER A 62 1.75 3.68 16.55
N ASP A 63 1.16 3.76 17.73
CA ASP A 63 1.15 5.00 18.51
C ASP A 63 2.57 5.59 18.59
N ALA A 64 2.63 6.93 18.61
CA ALA A 64 3.84 7.76 18.49
C ALA A 64 4.98 7.44 19.48
N ARG A 65 4.77 6.52 20.42
CA ARG A 65 5.73 6.08 21.44
C ARG A 65 6.37 4.72 21.17
N ARG A 66 6.02 4.04 20.06
CA ARG A 66 6.66 2.77 19.66
C ARG A 66 7.20 2.89 18.24
N SER A 67 8.36 2.29 17.99
CA SER A 67 8.89 2.12 16.64
C SER A 67 7.91 1.30 15.80
N GLN A 68 7.52 1.80 14.63
CA GLN A 68 6.61 1.08 13.73
C GLN A 68 7.14 -0.35 13.48
N ARG A 69 6.28 -1.35 13.71
CA ARG A 69 6.66 -2.76 13.53
C ARG A 69 6.80 -3.06 12.04
N ARG A 70 7.98 -3.53 11.64
CA ARG A 70 8.29 -3.94 10.26
C ARG A 70 7.84 -5.37 10.00
N PHE A 71 7.22 -5.55 8.85
CA PHE A 71 6.81 -6.83 8.29
C PHE A 71 7.31 -6.94 6.84
N LEU A 72 7.36 -8.15 6.31
CA LEU A 72 7.81 -8.41 4.94
C LEU A 72 6.76 -9.24 4.20
N LEU A 73 6.40 -8.81 2.99
CA LEU A 73 5.62 -9.57 2.03
C LEU A 73 6.57 -10.22 1.01
N ARG A 74 6.60 -11.55 1.00
CA ARG A 74 7.28 -12.33 -0.04
C ARG A 74 6.49 -12.24 -1.35
N LYS A 75 7.15 -12.61 -2.45
CA LYS A 75 6.51 -12.60 -3.78
C LYS A 75 5.21 -13.42 -3.76
N GLY A 76 4.13 -12.83 -4.24
CA GLY A 76 2.78 -13.40 -4.27
C GLY A 76 1.97 -13.17 -2.99
N GLU A 77 2.59 -12.76 -1.89
CA GLU A 77 1.87 -12.40 -0.66
C GLU A 77 1.27 -11.00 -0.75
N ALA A 78 0.19 -10.80 0.00
CA ALA A 78 -0.50 -9.53 0.08
C ALA A 78 -0.87 -9.17 1.53
N ALA A 79 -0.95 -7.88 1.81
CA ALA A 79 -1.53 -7.35 3.05
C ALA A 79 -2.41 -6.14 2.74
N THR A 80 -3.45 -5.95 3.57
CA THR A 80 -4.25 -4.73 3.58
C THR A 80 -3.66 -3.75 4.58
N LEU A 81 -3.35 -2.54 4.12
CA LEU A 81 -2.88 -1.40 4.90
C LEU A 81 -4.05 -0.51 5.31
N GLY A 82 -4.06 -0.10 6.57
CA GLY A 82 -5.01 0.88 7.13
C GLY A 82 -4.45 2.29 7.11
N HIS A 83 -5.27 3.28 7.45
CA HIS A 83 -4.84 4.69 7.49
C HIS A 83 -3.56 4.86 8.31
N GLY A 84 -2.55 5.52 7.73
CA GLY A 84 -1.27 5.80 8.38
C GLY A 84 -0.23 4.67 8.29
N ASP A 85 -0.63 3.46 7.90
CA ASP A 85 0.30 2.39 7.54
C ASP A 85 1.11 2.79 6.30
N SER A 86 2.24 2.12 6.12
CA SER A 86 3.15 2.45 5.02
C SER A 86 3.89 1.24 4.50
N PHE A 87 4.46 1.36 3.30
CA PHE A 87 5.27 0.32 2.67
C PHE A 87 6.46 0.90 1.91
N GLY A 88 7.44 0.04 1.66
CA GLY A 88 8.62 0.37 0.87
C GLY A 88 8.68 -0.38 -0.46
N LEU A 89 9.47 0.14 -1.39
CA LEU A 89 9.80 -0.47 -2.68
C LEU A 89 11.10 -1.29 -2.63
N PHE A 90 11.94 -1.12 -1.61
CA PHE A 90 13.14 -1.94 -1.40
C PHE A 90 13.16 -2.55 0.00
N THR A 91 13.62 -3.80 0.09
CA THR A 91 13.50 -4.63 1.30
C THR A 91 14.07 -3.97 2.55
N MET A 92 15.19 -3.26 2.43
CA MET A 92 15.93 -2.68 3.56
C MET A 92 15.44 -1.30 4.01
N GLU A 93 14.29 -0.84 3.52
CA GLU A 93 13.69 0.40 4.00
C GLU A 93 13.47 0.40 5.51
N LYS A 94 13.73 1.56 6.12
CA LYS A 94 13.39 1.87 7.50
C LYS A 94 12.03 2.58 7.53
N PRO A 95 11.29 2.52 8.66
CA PRO A 95 10.11 3.36 8.85
C PRO A 95 10.41 4.84 8.51
N PRO A 96 9.46 5.56 7.86
CA PRO A 96 8.13 5.11 7.48
C PRO A 96 8.08 4.36 6.14
N GLY A 97 9.19 4.14 5.45
CA GLY A 97 9.18 3.65 4.07
C GLY A 97 8.79 4.73 3.04
N SER A 98 8.77 4.35 1.77
CA SER A 98 8.63 5.25 0.62
C SER A 98 7.21 5.74 0.40
N MET A 99 6.21 4.96 0.82
CA MET A 99 4.79 5.23 0.54
C MET A 99 3.97 5.10 1.81
N ARG A 100 3.17 6.12 2.13
CA ARG A 100 2.19 6.10 3.24
C ARG A 100 0.78 6.03 2.67
N TRP A 101 -0.06 5.17 3.24
CA TRP A 101 -1.48 5.14 2.92
C TRP A 101 -2.25 6.18 3.73
N THR A 102 -3.04 6.99 3.03
CA THR A 102 -4.00 7.90 3.62
C THR A 102 -5.38 7.49 3.14
N ALA A 103 -6.14 6.82 4.00
CA ALA A 103 -7.52 6.46 3.71
C ALA A 103 -8.33 7.74 3.42
N THR A 104 -9.16 7.67 2.39
CA THR A 104 -10.20 8.67 2.14
C THR A 104 -11.51 7.97 2.45
N THR A 105 -12.05 8.20 3.64
CA THR A 105 -13.39 7.72 3.95
C THR A 105 -14.37 8.63 3.22
N THR A 106 -15.12 8.09 2.26
CA THR A 106 -16.30 8.79 1.77
C THR A 106 -17.33 8.74 2.88
N THR A 107 -17.26 9.69 3.81
CA THR A 107 -18.40 9.97 4.67
C THR A 107 -19.46 10.54 3.74
N ALA A 108 -20.34 9.69 3.22
CA ALA A 108 -21.57 10.16 2.61
C ALA A 108 -22.26 10.99 3.70
N SER A 109 -22.11 12.32 3.63
CA SER A 109 -22.98 13.22 4.34
C SER A 109 -24.36 12.96 3.76
N LEU A 110 -25.13 12.08 4.41
CA LEU A 110 -26.58 12.11 4.31
C LEU A 110 -26.99 13.46 4.90
N GLY A 111 -26.93 14.47 4.04
CA GLY A 111 -27.50 15.78 4.29
C GLY A 111 -28.96 15.56 4.66
N ARG A 112 -29.30 16.05 5.85
CA ARG A 112 -30.68 16.24 6.29
C ARG A 112 -31.35 17.29 5.43
#